data_AF-A0A6M0A0E2-F1
#
_entry.id   AF-A0A6M0A0E2-F1
#
_cell.length_a   1.000
_cell.length_b   1.000
_cell.length_c   1.000
_cell.angle_alpha   90.00
_cell.angle_beta   90.00
_cell.angle_gamma   90.00
#
_symmetry.space_group_name_H-M   'P 1'
#
loop_
_entity.id
_entity.type
_entity.pdbx_description
1 polymer ?
#
loop_
_entity_poly.entity_id
_entity_poly.type
_entity_poly.pdbx_seq_one_letter_code
_entity_poly.pdbx_strand_id
1 'polypeptide(L)' 'KGSLNGHTSYISTVAISPDGQTIVSGGWDRKINIWKVP' A
#
# COMPACT_ATOMS: atom_id res chain seq x y z
N LYS A 1 -3.77 14.89 5.41
CA LYS A 1 -4.53 13.80 4.74
C LYS A 1 -3.90 13.58 3.37
N GLY A 2 -3.32 12.40 3.12
CA GLY A 2 -2.80 12.00 1.82
C GLY A 2 -3.54 10.75 1.33
N SER A 3 -3.61 10.55 0.02
CA SER A 3 -4.11 9.33 -0.60
C SER A 3 -2.96 8.63 -1.32
N LEU A 4 -2.85 7.32 -1.15
CA LEU A 4 -1.88 6.48 -1.86
C LEU A 4 -2.56 5.92 -3.11
N ASN A 5 -2.49 6.69 -4.19
CA ASN A 5 -3.13 6.33 -5.46
C ASN A 5 -2.16 5.49 -6.30
N GLY A 6 -2.30 4.17 -6.22
CA GLY A 6 -1.49 3.24 -7.03
C GLY A 6 -2.22 1.99 -7.49
N HIS A 7 -3.26 1.56 -6.77
CA HIS A 7 -4.07 0.42 -7.20
C HIS A 7 -5.19 0.85 -8.15
N THR A 8 -5.41 0.08 -9.21
CA THR A 8 -6.50 0.31 -10.17
C THR A 8 -7.72 -0.59 -9.94
N SER A 9 -7.69 -1.39 -8.87
CA SER A 9 -8.78 -2.26 -8.43
C SER A 9 -8.80 -2.35 -6.90
N TYR A 10 -9.70 -3.16 -6.35
CA TYR A 10 -9.86 -3.35 -4.91
C TYR A 10 -8.55 -3.79 -4.24
N ILE A 11 -8.28 -3.20 -3.09
CA ILE A 11 -7.19 -3.63 -2.21
C ILE A 11 -7.72 -4.78 -1.34
N SER A 12 -7.01 -5.90 -1.30
CA SER A 12 -7.38 -7.07 -0.50
C SER A 12 -6.58 -7.17 0.79
N THR A 13 -5.40 -6.55 0.86
CA THR A 13 -4.52 -6.61 2.03
C THR A 13 -3.65 -5.37 2.17
N VAL A 14 -3.33 -5.01 3.42
CA VAL A 14 -2.40 -3.94 3.80
C VAL A 14 -1.54 -4.43 4.97
N ALA A 15 -0.25 -4.12 4.93
CA ALA A 15 0.69 -4.31 6.03
C ALA A 15 1.52 -3.03 6.24
N ILE A 16 1.89 -2.76 7.49
CA ILE A 16 2.74 -1.64 7.89
C ILE A 16 3.92 -2.22 8.65
N SER A 17 5.13 -1.74 8.37
CA SER A 17 6.33 -2.15 9.11
C SER A 17 6.28 -1.70 10.57
N PRO A 18 6.93 -2.40 11.52
CA PRO A 18 6.92 -2.03 12.93
C PRO A 18 7.46 -0.62 13.23
N ASP A 19 8.37 -0.12 12.39
CA ASP A 19 8.91 1.23 12.47
C ASP A 19 8.01 2.30 11.84
N GLY A 20 6.89 1.91 11.21
CA GLY A 20 5.93 2.81 10.56
C GLY A 20 6.43 3.44 9.24
N GLN A 21 7.63 3.12 8.78
CA GLN A 21 8.25 3.78 7.62
C GLN A 21 7.84 3.18 6.28
N THR A 22 7.33 1.94 6.27
CA THR A 22 6.97 1.22 5.05
C THR A 22 5.53 0.73 5.12
N ILE A 23 4.77 1.02 4.07
CA ILE A 23 3.43 0.48 3.85
C ILE A 23 3.48 -0.41 2.60
N VAL A 24 2.91 -1.61 2.71
CA VAL A 24 2.75 -2.55 1.59
C VAL A 24 1.27 -2.84 1.41
N SER A 25 0.78 -2.79 0.17
CA SER A 25 -0.60 -3.14 -0.16
C SER A 25 -0.66 -4.09 -1.36
N GLY A 26 -1.60 -5.03 -1.32
CA GLY A 26 -1.89 -5.97 -2.41
C GLY A 26 -3.33 -5.83 -2.89
N GLY A 27 -3.55 -5.95 -4.20
CA GLY A 27 -4.85 -5.71 -4.82
C GLY A 27 -5.23 -6.68 -5.94
N TRP A 28 -6.51 -6.61 -6.33
CA TRP A 28 -7.10 -7.37 -7.44
C TRP A 28 -6.61 -6.92 -8.82
N ASP A 29 -5.87 -5.81 -8.88
CA ASP A 29 -5.11 -5.38 -10.05
C ASP A 29 -3.82 -6.18 -10.27
N ARG A 30 -3.60 -7.22 -9.46
CA ARG A 30 -2.45 -8.13 -9.49
C ARG A 30 -1.12 -7.42 -9.23
N LYS A 31 -1.16 -6.31 -8.49
CA LYS A 31 0.03 -5.56 -8.09
C LYS A 31 0.24 -5.60 -6.59
N ILE A 32 1.49 -5.42 -6.22
CA ILE A 32 1.91 -5.04 -4.86
C ILE A 32 2.48 -3.64 -4.97
N ASN A 33 1.97 -2.72 -4.15
CA ASN A 33 2.51 -1.37 -4.05
C ASN A 33 3.24 -1.19 -2.72
N ILE A 34 4.38 -0.50 -2.76
CA ILE A 34 5.22 -0.22 -1.59
C ILE A 34 5.39 1.29 -1.49
N TRP A 35 5.14 1.84 -0.31
CA TRP A 35 5.22 3.27 -0.04
C TRP A 35 6.16 3.50 1.14
N LYS A 36 7.06 4.48 1.00
CA LYS A 36 7.85 4.99 2.11
C LYS A 36 7.14 6.20 2.68
N VAL A 37 6.88 6.17 3.97
CA VAL A 37 6.36 7.32 4.70
C VAL A 37 7.58 8.20 5.05
N PRO A 38 7.59 9.48 4.66
CA PRO A 38 8.62 10.43 5.07
C PRO A 38 8.67 10.61 6.60
#